data_AF-F2BVH8-F1
#
_entry.id   AF-F2BVH8-F1
#
_cell.length_a   1.000
_cell.length_b   1.000
_cell.length_c   1.000
_cell.angle_alpha   90.00
_cell.angle_beta   90.00
_cell.angle_gamma   90.00
#
_symmetry.space_group_name_H-M   'P 1'
#
loop_
_entity.id
_entity.type
_entity.pdbx_description
1 polymer ?
#
loop_
_entity_poly.entity_id
_entity_poly.type
_entity_poly.pdbx_seq_one_letter_code
_entity_poly.pdbx_strand_id
1 'polypeptide(L)'
;MSQKSNSFENEIKKLENSVNNIENKNLSIEEMLVEFKSGTIAAKKCLEILNDAESQIKLISEEIDNILEESVNDDRKYFERKKESDQ
;
A
#
# COMPACT_ATOMS: atom_id res chain seq x y z
N MET A 1 8.62 -16.22 -2.57
CA MET A 1 8.41 -14.85 -2.09
C MET A 1 7.50 -14.90 -0.87
N SER A 2 7.98 -14.73 0.36
CA SER A 2 7.13 -14.83 1.57
C SER A 2 7.73 -14.16 2.83
N GLN A 3 8.37 -12.99 2.72
CA GLN A 3 8.89 -12.29 3.91
C GLN A 3 8.34 -10.88 4.14
N LYS A 4 7.49 -10.31 3.27
CA LYS A 4 6.94 -8.96 3.45
C LYS A 4 5.75 -8.89 4.42
N SER A 5 4.95 -9.94 4.56
CA SER A 5 3.78 -9.98 5.46
C SER A 5 4.15 -9.84 6.94
N ASN A 6 5.40 -10.13 7.31
CA ASN A 6 5.89 -9.93 8.66
C ASN A 6 6.37 -8.48 8.94
N SER A 7 6.40 -7.56 7.98
CA SER A 7 6.91 -6.20 8.25
C SER A 7 5.82 -5.27 8.81
N PHE A 8 4.69 -5.14 8.13
CA PHE A 8 3.57 -4.31 8.59
C PHE A 8 2.96 -4.85 9.89
N GLU A 9 2.61 -6.14 9.90
CA GLU A 9 1.99 -6.80 11.06
C GLU A 9 2.87 -6.72 12.33
N ASN A 10 4.19 -6.71 12.17
CA ASN A 10 5.09 -6.54 13.29
C ASN A 10 5.14 -5.08 13.78
N GLU A 11 5.15 -4.11 12.87
CA GLU A 11 5.18 -2.69 13.27
C GLU A 11 3.84 -2.23 13.85
N ILE A 12 2.70 -2.68 13.32
CA ILE A 12 1.39 -2.37 13.90
C ILE A 12 1.26 -2.96 15.30
N LYS A 13 1.72 -4.20 15.51
CA LYS A 13 1.73 -4.83 16.83
C LYS A 13 2.64 -4.11 17.83
N LYS A 14 3.78 -3.56 17.38
CA LYS A 14 4.64 -2.71 18.23
C LYS A 14 3.92 -1.43 18.62
N LEU A 15 3.23 -0.79 17.68
CA LEU A 15 2.43 0.40 17.96
C LEU A 15 1.33 0.11 19.00
N GLU A 16 0.55 -0.96 18.79
CA GLU A 16 -0.49 -1.41 19.72
C GLU A 16 0.08 -1.67 21.12
N ASN A 17 1.24 -2.33 21.21
CA ASN A 17 1.90 -2.58 22.49
C ASN A 17 2.32 -1.28 23.19
N SER A 18 2.89 -0.32 22.46
CA SER A 18 3.26 0.98 23.04
C SER A 18 2.04 1.78 23.50
N VAL A 19 0.94 1.77 22.75
CA VAL A 19 -0.34 2.38 23.18
C VAL A 19 -0.85 1.71 24.45
N ASN A 20 -0.93 0.37 24.46
CA ASN A 20 -1.36 -0.39 25.63
C ASN A 20 -0.48 -0.13 26.86
N ASN A 21 0.84 0.01 26.67
CA ASN A 21 1.77 0.34 27.75
C ASN A 21 1.50 1.74 28.32
N ILE A 22 1.26 2.72 27.46
CA ILE A 22 0.98 4.11 27.88
C ILE A 22 -0.37 4.21 28.61
N GLU A 23 -1.40 3.51 28.13
CA GLU A 23 -2.75 3.61 28.71
C GLU A 23 -2.92 2.81 30.00
N ASN A 24 -2.25 1.65 30.12
CA ASN A 24 -2.57 0.66 31.17
C ASN A 24 -1.47 0.48 32.22
N LYS A 25 -0.32 1.14 32.09
CA LYS A 25 0.77 1.04 33.09
C LYS A 25 0.99 2.37 33.81
N ASN A 26 1.33 2.27 35.09
CA ASN A 26 1.88 3.38 35.87
C ASN A 26 3.35 3.60 35.49
N LEU A 27 3.57 4.10 34.27
CA LEU A 27 4.89 4.50 33.80
C LEU A 27 5.30 5.82 34.45
N SER A 28 6.58 5.95 34.76
CA SER A 28 7.17 7.26 34.98
C SER A 28 7.11 8.10 33.68
N ILE A 29 7.28 9.42 33.82
CA ILE A 29 7.29 10.34 32.67
C ILE A 29 8.39 9.94 31.67
N GLU A 30 9.56 9.52 32.15
CA GLU A 30 10.69 9.11 31.33
C GLU A 30 10.36 7.84 30.52
N GLU A 31 9.74 6.85 31.16
CA GLU A 31 9.30 5.61 30.49
C GLU A 31 8.17 5.88 29.47
N MET A 32 7.24 6.78 29.81
CA MET A 32 6.17 7.19 28.88
C MET A 32 6.74 7.86 27.63
N LEU A 33 7.78 8.70 27.77
CA LEU A 33 8.47 9.32 26.63
C LEU A 33 9.17 8.27 25.74
N VAL A 34 9.74 7.22 26.34
CA VAL A 34 10.34 6.11 25.60
C VAL A 34 9.29 5.34 24.80
N GLU A 35 8.18 4.97 25.43
CA GLU A 35 7.07 4.28 24.77
C GLU A 35 6.44 5.14 23.65
N PHE A 36 6.26 6.44 23.90
CA PHE A 36 5.74 7.37 22.90
C PHE A 36 6.67 7.46 21.68
N LYS A 37 7.99 7.55 21.91
CA LYS A 37 8.99 7.56 20.84
C LYS A 37 8.99 6.24 20.07
N SER A 38 8.90 5.11 20.76
CA SER A 38 8.81 3.79 20.14
C SER A 38 7.55 3.67 19.27
N GLY A 39 6.39 4.04 19.81
CA GLY A 39 5.12 4.03 19.10
C GLY A 39 5.13 4.93 17.86
N THR A 40 5.65 6.15 17.96
CA THR A 40 5.75 7.07 16.80
C THR A 40 6.66 6.53 15.70
N ILE A 41 7.76 5.85 16.04
CA ILE A 41 8.62 5.17 15.05
C ILE A 41 7.86 4.02 14.36
N ALA A 42 7.14 3.20 15.13
CA ALA A 42 6.36 2.09 14.60
C ALA A 42 5.24 2.60 13.66
N ALA A 43 4.50 3.63 14.08
CA ALA A 43 3.46 4.28 13.27
C ALA A 43 4.01 4.84 11.96
N LYS A 44 5.18 5.49 12.00
CA LYS A 44 5.84 6.01 10.79
C LYS A 44 6.14 4.89 9.79
N LYS A 45 6.68 3.75 10.26
CA LYS A 45 6.96 2.60 9.40
C LYS A 45 5.69 1.97 8.81
N CYS A 46 4.62 1.89 9.60
CA CYS A 46 3.32 1.45 9.07
C CYS A 46 2.88 2.32 7.90
N LEU A 47 2.96 3.65 8.05
CA LEU A 47 2.62 4.59 6.98
C LEU A 47 3.52 4.44 5.75
N GLU A 48 4.83 4.26 5.94
CA GLU A 48 5.77 4.02 4.83
C GLU A 48 5.39 2.77 4.03
N ILE A 49 5.02 1.69 4.71
CA ILE A 49 4.60 0.44 4.05
C ILE A 49 3.26 0.60 3.32
N LEU A 50 2.30 1.29 3.93
CA LEU A 50 1.00 1.54 3.30
C LEU A 50 1.14 2.42 2.05
N ASN A 51 1.98 3.45 2.10
CA ASN A 51 2.24 4.32 0.95
C ASN A 51 2.93 3.57 -0.20
N ASP A 52 3.88 2.67 0.10
CA ASP A 52 4.51 1.80 -0.90
C ASP A 52 3.47 0.88 -1.57
N ALA A 53 2.60 0.28 -0.77
CA ALA A 53 1.52 -0.57 -1.28
C ALA A 53 0.53 0.21 -2.15
N GLU A 54 0.10 1.40 -1.70
CA GLU A 54 -0.79 2.28 -2.46
C GLU A 54 -0.17 2.68 -3.80
N SER A 55 1.12 3.06 -3.80
CA SER A 55 1.84 3.41 -5.02
C SER A 55 1.90 2.24 -6.00
N GLN A 56 2.16 1.02 -5.51
CA GLN A 56 2.21 -0.18 -6.36
C GLN A 56 0.84 -0.51 -6.94
N ILE A 57 -0.23 -0.42 -6.14
CA ILE A 57 -1.61 -0.62 -6.61
C ILE A 57 -1.92 0.37 -7.72
N LYS A 58 -1.59 1.64 -7.53
CA LYS A 58 -1.84 2.69 -8.52
C LYS A 58 -1.14 2.41 -9.86
N LEU A 59 0.14 2.03 -9.83
CA LEU A 59 0.88 1.68 -11.04
C LEU A 59 0.26 0.49 -11.77
N ILE A 60 -0.12 -0.56 -11.03
CA ILE A 60 -0.77 -1.74 -11.61
C ILE A 60 -2.13 -1.35 -12.23
N SER A 61 -2.92 -0.50 -11.57
CA SER A 61 -4.18 -0.01 -12.11
C SER A 61 -3.98 0.78 -13.41
N GLU A 62 -3.01 1.69 -13.45
CA GLU A 62 -2.68 2.46 -14.66
C GLU A 62 -2.21 1.54 -15.81
N GLU A 63 -1.41 0.51 -15.51
CA GLU A 63 -1.01 -0.49 -16.50
C GLU A 63 -2.21 -1.27 -17.06
N ILE A 64 -3.16 -1.67 -16.21
CA ILE A 64 -4.37 -2.36 -16.63
C ILE A 64 -5.22 -1.47 -17.53
N ASP A 65 -5.41 -0.20 -17.16
CA ASP A 65 -6.19 0.75 -17.96
C ASP A 65 -5.57 0.93 -19.35
N ASN A 66 -4.24 1.07 -19.43
CA ASN A 66 -3.52 1.16 -20.70
C ASN A 66 -3.72 -0.10 -21.58
N ILE A 67 -3.62 -1.30 -21.00
CA ILE A 67 -3.85 -2.56 -21.73
C ILE A 67 -5.29 -2.63 -22.28
N LEU A 68 -6.27 -2.19 -21.47
CA LEU A 68 -7.66 -2.16 -21.89
C LEU A 68 -7.86 -1.16 -23.05
N GLU A 69 -7.28 0.04 -22.97
CA GLU A 69 -7.33 1.01 -24.07
C GLU A 69 -6.67 0.50 -25.36
N GLU A 70 -5.51 -0.15 -25.27
CA GLU A 70 -4.84 -0.76 -26.42
C GLU A 70 -5.70 -1.83 -27.09
N SER A 71 -6.32 -2.72 -26.29
CA SER A 71 -7.20 -3.78 -26.81
C SER A 71 -8.43 -3.23 -27.55
N VAL A 72 -9.05 -2.17 -27.01
CA VAL A 72 -10.21 -1.52 -27.64
C VAL A 72 -9.80 -0.83 -28.95
N ASN A 73 -8.61 -0.23 -29.00
CA ASN A 73 -8.11 0.43 -30.19
C ASN A 73 -7.78 -0.56 -31.31
N ASP A 74 -7.23 -1.73 -30.97
CA ASP A 74 -6.93 -2.78 -31.95
C ASP A 74 -8.19 -3.40 -32.54
N ASP A 75 -9.22 -3.65 -31.72
CA ASP A 75 -10.53 -4.08 -32.20
C ASP A 75 -11.12 -3.06 -33.17
N ARG A 76 -11.08 -1.76 -32.82
CA ARG A 76 -11.60 -0.69 -33.68
C ARG A 76 -10.88 -0.65 -35.04
N LYS A 77 -9.55 -0.70 -35.05
CA LYS A 77 -8.75 -0.74 -36.29
C LYS A 77 -9.06 -1.97 -37.15
N TYR A 78 -9.33 -3.12 -36.53
CA TYR A 78 -9.73 -4.33 -37.25
C TYR A 78 -11.08 -4.14 -37.97
N PHE A 79 -12.08 -3.57 -37.30
CA PHE A 79 -13.39 -3.30 -37.91
C PHE A 79 -13.34 -2.23 -39.01
N GLU A 80 -12.51 -1.19 -38.86
CA GLU A 80 -12.29 -0.16 -39.89
C GLU A 80 -11.69 -0.76 -41.17
N ARG A 81 -10.60 -1.53 -41.05
CA ARG A 81 -9.98 -2.23 -42.20
C ARG A 81 -10.94 -3.18 -42.91
N LYS A 82 -11.80 -3.87 -42.16
CA LYS A 82 -12.78 -4.79 -42.75
C LYS A 82 -13.89 -4.07 -43.51
N LYS A 83 -14.31 -2.90 -43.05
CA LYS A 83 -15.27 -2.06 -43.78
C LYS A 83 -14.70 -1.52 -45.09
N GLU A 84 -13.43 -1.14 -45.11
CA GLU A 84 -12.76 -0.64 -46.31
C GLU A 84 -12.50 -1.74 -47.36
N SER A 85 -12.34 -2.99 -46.95
CA SER A 85 -12.15 -4.13 -47.87
C SER A 85 -13.45 -4.64 -48.51
N ASP A 86 -14.60 -4.34 -47.90
CA ASP A 86 -15.92 -4.77 -48.38
C ASP A 86 -16.59 -3.73 -49.30
N GLN A 87 -15.91 -2.62 -49.61
CA GLN A 87 -16.33 -1.52 -50.50
C GLN A 87 -15.57 -1.52 -51.83
#